data_AF-A0A7Y7EEB3-F1
#
_entry.id   AF-A0A7Y7EEB3-F1
#
_cell.length_a   1.000
_cell.length_b   1.000
_cell.length_c   1.000
_cell.angle_alpha   90.00
_cell.angle_beta   90.00
_cell.angle_gamma   90.00
#
_symmetry.space_group_name_H-M   'P 1'
#
loop_
_entity.id
_entity.type
_entity.pdbx_description
1 polymer ?
#
loop_
_entity_poly.entity_id
_entity_poly.type
_entity_poly.pdbx_seq_one_letter_code
_entity_poly.pdbx_strand_id
1 'polypeptide(L)'
;MMKKLVSVLILSVLVNVGLKAQDANTEKSKQELRNERKEQRRIDQQAVEDSTKIALTENDFTLRGNTFQSKLGPVVNVDNNVNFVAISGDQIVVQLGNLTTFGYNGVGGITYKGRIQDLEVNESKGRSGFTAKVVFNSPNTINTALLRLDVNGDNVSARFINGSNQWVMRGYFERTSESNIFVSTNRTTGLIF
;
A
#
# COMPACT_ATOMS: atom_id res chain seq x y z
N MET A 1 34.67 13.58 -67.64
CA MET A 1 35.52 13.70 -66.44
C MET A 1 34.81 14.40 -65.27
N MET A 2 34.00 15.44 -65.49
CA MET A 2 33.30 16.21 -64.43
C MET A 2 32.22 15.44 -63.64
N LYS A 3 31.55 14.44 -64.23
CA LYS A 3 30.53 13.63 -63.52
C LYS A 3 31.14 12.73 -62.43
N LYS A 4 32.40 12.31 -62.56
CA LYS A 4 33.12 11.52 -61.54
C LYS A 4 33.57 12.40 -60.36
N LEU A 5 33.92 13.66 -60.61
CA LEU A 5 34.28 14.64 -59.57
C LEU A 5 33.09 15.02 -58.68
N VAL A 6 31.91 15.22 -59.28
CA VAL A 6 30.67 15.51 -58.53
C VAL A 6 30.25 14.32 -57.64
N SER A 7 30.42 13.08 -58.14
CA SER A 7 30.12 11.88 -57.36
C SER A 7 31.05 11.69 -56.16
N VAL A 8 32.32 12.10 -56.26
CA VAL A 8 33.29 12.04 -55.14
C VAL A 8 33.02 13.14 -54.11
N LEU A 9 32.60 14.33 -54.55
CA LEU A 9 32.25 15.43 -53.65
C LEU A 9 30.99 15.11 -52.81
N ILE A 10 29.96 14.52 -53.43
CA ILE A 10 28.71 14.14 -52.74
C ILE A 10 28.95 12.99 -51.75
N LEU A 11 29.87 12.07 -52.05
CA LEU A 11 30.21 10.98 -51.13
C LEU A 11 31.02 11.48 -49.91
N SER A 12 31.82 12.54 -50.08
CA SER A 12 32.62 13.13 -48.98
C SER A 12 31.78 13.94 -47.97
N VAL A 13 30.62 14.47 -48.39
CA VAL A 13 29.69 15.19 -47.51
C VAL A 13 28.85 14.22 -46.67
N LEU A 14 28.54 13.02 -47.18
CA LEU A 14 27.78 12.00 -46.44
C LEU A 14 28.58 11.32 -45.31
N VAL A 15 29.91 11.35 -45.35
CA VAL A 15 30.76 10.77 -44.29
C VAL A 15 30.87 11.70 -43.07
N ASN A 16 30.67 13.01 -43.23
CA ASN A 16 30.80 13.97 -42.12
C ASN A 16 29.53 14.09 -41.23
N VAL A 17 28.38 13.59 -41.69
CA VAL A 17 27.13 13.62 -40.90
C VAL A 17 27.01 12.38 -39.98
N GLY A 18 27.78 11.32 -40.24
CA GLY A 18 27.77 10.07 -39.45
C GLY A 18 28.63 10.09 -38.17
N LEU A 19 29.48 11.11 -37.97
CA LEU A 19 30.45 11.14 -36.86
C LEU A 19 29.97 11.93 -35.62
N LYS A 20 28.70 12.36 -35.58
CA LYS A 20 28.11 13.05 -34.41
C LYS A 20 27.11 12.19 -33.62
N ALA A 21 26.97 10.90 -33.96
CA ALA A 21 25.98 10.00 -33.34
C ALA A 21 26.58 8.92 -32.42
N GLN A 22 27.90 8.90 -32.22
CA GLN A 22 28.58 7.98 -31.30
C GLN A 22 29.39 8.79 -30.31
N ASP A 23 28.74 9.28 -29.24
CA ASP A 23 29.36 9.64 -27.95
C ASP A 23 28.28 10.06 -26.94
N ALA A 24 27.17 9.32 -26.89
CA ALA A 24 26.15 9.48 -25.85
C ALA A 24 26.35 8.50 -24.68
N ASN A 25 27.56 7.95 -24.50
CA ASN A 25 27.97 7.33 -23.24
C ASN A 25 28.57 8.40 -22.34
N THR A 26 27.76 9.38 -21.95
CA THR A 26 28.12 10.30 -20.86
C THR A 26 28.11 9.47 -19.57
N GLU A 27 29.28 9.09 -19.07
CA GLU A 27 29.42 8.58 -17.71
C GLU A 27 28.89 9.66 -16.75
N LYS A 28 27.62 9.57 -16.36
CA LYS A 28 27.01 10.51 -15.43
C LYS A 28 27.83 10.54 -14.15
N SER A 29 28.10 11.74 -13.65
CA SER A 29 28.82 11.90 -12.39
C SER A 29 28.06 11.18 -11.26
N LYS A 30 28.78 10.65 -10.26
CA LYS A 30 28.16 10.07 -9.05
C LYS A 30 27.15 11.02 -8.40
N GLN A 31 27.32 12.33 -8.56
CA GLN A 31 26.41 13.35 -8.06
C GLN A 31 25.13 13.47 -8.89
N GLU A 32 25.23 13.41 -10.22
CA GLU A 32 24.08 13.39 -11.13
C GLU A 32 23.23 12.13 -10.91
N LEU A 33 23.88 10.96 -10.80
CA LEU A 33 23.19 9.70 -10.47
C LEU A 33 22.48 9.75 -9.11
N ARG A 34 23.05 10.45 -8.11
CA ARG A 34 22.40 10.64 -6.81
C ARG A 34 21.20 11.58 -6.91
N ASN A 35 21.32 12.66 -7.66
CA ASN A 35 20.23 13.61 -7.87
C ASN A 35 19.07 12.97 -8.64
N GLU A 36 19.36 12.22 -9.70
CA GLU A 36 18.36 11.46 -10.46
C GLU A 36 17.64 10.44 -9.58
N ARG A 37 18.37 9.66 -8.77
CA ARG A 37 17.74 8.72 -7.82
C ARG A 37 16.88 9.42 -6.78
N LYS A 38 17.28 10.61 -6.32
CA LYS A 38 16.51 11.39 -5.35
C LYS A 38 15.22 11.91 -5.99
N GLU A 39 15.30 12.42 -7.22
CA GLU A 39 14.14 12.90 -7.95
C GLU A 39 13.18 11.75 -8.30
N GLN A 40 13.71 10.61 -8.74
CA GLN A 40 12.89 9.42 -9.00
C GLN A 40 12.15 8.98 -7.74
N ARG A 41 12.83 8.89 -6.60
CA ARG A 41 12.18 8.56 -5.31
C ARG A 41 11.09 9.56 -4.94
N ARG A 42 11.28 10.84 -5.24
CA ARG A 42 10.28 11.89 -4.97
C ARG A 42 9.04 11.69 -5.85
N ILE A 43 9.24 11.37 -7.13
CA ILE A 43 8.16 11.08 -8.08
C ILE A 43 7.40 9.81 -7.64
N ASP A 44 8.12 8.73 -7.33
CA ASP A 44 7.53 7.47 -6.89
C ASP A 44 6.74 7.67 -5.59
N GLN A 45 7.30 8.43 -4.63
CA GLN A 45 6.62 8.75 -3.39
C GLN A 45 5.34 9.57 -3.62
N GLN A 46 5.39 10.58 -4.49
CA GLN A 46 4.21 11.38 -4.84
C GLN A 46 3.11 10.51 -5.46
N ALA A 47 3.47 9.60 -6.36
CA ALA A 47 2.52 8.69 -6.99
C ALA A 47 1.83 7.77 -5.97
N VAL A 48 2.58 7.26 -4.98
CA VAL A 48 2.03 6.46 -3.88
C VAL A 48 1.10 7.29 -3.00
N GLU A 49 1.47 8.52 -2.67
CA GLU A 49 0.63 9.43 -1.89
C GLU A 49 -0.68 9.77 -2.59
N ASP A 50 -0.63 10.07 -3.89
CA ASP A 50 -1.81 10.38 -4.70
C ASP A 50 -2.74 9.16 -4.80
N SER A 51 -2.17 7.97 -5.06
CA SER A 51 -2.94 6.71 -5.07
C SER A 51 -3.60 6.43 -3.73
N THR A 52 -2.87 6.62 -2.63
CA THR A 52 -3.39 6.46 -1.26
C THR A 52 -4.53 7.42 -0.99
N LYS A 53 -4.38 8.70 -1.38
CA LYS A 53 -5.41 9.73 -1.22
C LYS A 53 -6.68 9.35 -1.96
N ILE A 54 -6.55 8.90 -3.21
CA ILE A 54 -7.68 8.47 -4.03
C ILE A 54 -8.40 7.30 -3.36
N ALA A 55 -7.68 6.25 -3.01
CA ALA A 55 -8.28 5.05 -2.42
C ALA A 55 -8.93 5.30 -1.04
N LEU A 56 -8.36 6.18 -0.22
CA LEU A 56 -8.99 6.64 1.03
C LEU A 56 -10.25 7.49 0.78
N THR A 57 -10.24 8.36 -0.24
CA THR A 57 -11.38 9.24 -0.57
C THR A 57 -12.52 8.46 -1.23
N GLU A 58 -12.20 7.44 -2.02
CA GLU A 58 -13.16 6.56 -2.69
C GLU A 58 -13.67 5.41 -1.79
N ASN A 59 -13.14 5.29 -0.56
CA ASN A 59 -13.41 4.17 0.33
C ASN A 59 -13.19 2.81 -0.36
N ASP A 60 -12.09 2.67 -1.10
CA ASP A 60 -11.77 1.47 -1.89
C ASP A 60 -10.33 1.02 -1.61
N PHE A 61 -10.10 0.42 -0.45
CA PHE A 61 -8.76 0.03 -0.05
C PHE A 61 -8.68 -1.19 0.86
N THR A 62 -7.61 -1.96 0.68
CA THR A 62 -7.24 -3.07 1.51
C THR A 62 -5.90 -2.80 2.18
N LEU A 63 -5.89 -2.95 3.50
CA LEU A 63 -4.69 -3.10 4.30
C LEU A 63 -4.34 -4.57 4.41
N ARG A 64 -3.16 -4.93 3.92
CA ARG A 64 -2.59 -6.28 3.96
C ARG A 64 -1.65 -6.38 5.14
N GLY A 65 -1.99 -7.21 6.13
CA GLY A 65 -1.24 -7.32 7.38
C GLY A 65 -0.01 -8.21 7.25
N ASN A 66 1.18 -7.66 7.50
CA ASN A 66 2.42 -8.44 7.61
C ASN A 66 2.75 -8.77 9.07
N THR A 67 2.35 -7.90 10.00
CA THR A 67 2.52 -8.12 11.43
C THR A 67 1.24 -7.84 12.20
N PHE A 68 1.07 -8.54 13.32
CA PHE A 68 -0.05 -8.42 14.24
C PHE A 68 0.45 -8.30 15.67
N GLN A 69 -0.24 -7.51 16.48
CA GLN A 69 0.02 -7.37 17.90
C GLN A 69 -1.31 -7.22 18.65
N SER A 70 -1.61 -8.16 19.55
CA SER A 70 -2.73 -8.00 20.49
C SER A 70 -2.39 -6.95 21.56
N LYS A 71 -3.39 -6.44 22.28
CA LYS A 71 -3.25 -5.39 23.30
C LYS A 71 -2.03 -5.52 24.23
N LEU A 72 -1.73 -6.73 24.70
CA LEU A 72 -0.63 -7.03 25.63
C LEU A 72 0.37 -8.06 25.06
N GLY A 73 0.24 -8.41 23.78
CA GLY A 73 1.04 -9.45 23.15
C GLY A 73 2.33 -8.94 22.51
N PRO A 74 3.26 -9.85 22.18
CA PRO A 74 4.37 -9.53 21.29
C PRO A 74 3.85 -9.23 19.88
N VAL A 75 4.69 -8.56 19.09
CA VAL A 75 4.47 -8.46 17.63
C VAL A 75 4.82 -9.80 17.00
N VAL A 76 3.94 -10.33 16.15
CA VAL A 76 4.15 -11.56 15.40
C VAL A 76 3.97 -11.31 13.90
N ASN A 77 4.69 -12.08 13.07
CA ASN A 77 4.49 -12.07 11.64
C ASN A 77 3.24 -12.89 11.29
N VAL A 78 2.48 -12.42 10.30
CA VAL A 78 1.22 -13.07 9.87
C VAL A 78 1.14 -13.14 8.35
N ASP A 79 0.36 -14.10 7.84
CA ASP A 79 0.08 -14.22 6.41
C ASP A 79 -0.91 -13.13 5.96
N ASN A 80 -0.47 -12.27 5.06
CA ASN A 80 -1.26 -11.16 4.56
C ASN A 80 -2.48 -11.58 3.71
N ASN A 81 -2.54 -12.82 3.22
CA ASN A 81 -3.69 -13.35 2.46
C ASN A 81 -4.96 -13.50 3.30
N VAL A 82 -4.78 -13.74 4.60
CA VAL A 82 -5.87 -14.03 5.53
C VAL A 82 -5.91 -13.08 6.73
N ASN A 83 -5.01 -12.10 6.79
CA ASN A 83 -4.97 -11.05 7.80
C ASN A 83 -5.01 -9.68 7.12
N PHE A 84 -6.20 -9.08 7.04
CA PHE A 84 -6.40 -7.84 6.31
C PHE A 84 -7.58 -7.03 6.83
N VAL A 85 -7.61 -5.76 6.45
CA VAL A 85 -8.80 -4.90 6.54
C VAL A 85 -9.13 -4.40 5.15
N ALA A 86 -10.31 -4.73 4.63
CA ALA A 86 -10.78 -4.28 3.33
C ALA A 86 -11.99 -3.37 3.49
N ILE A 87 -11.96 -2.23 2.82
CA ILE A 87 -13.06 -1.27 2.70
C ILE A 87 -13.44 -1.16 1.23
N SER A 88 -14.74 -1.19 0.97
CA SER A 88 -15.33 -0.98 -0.36
C SER A 88 -16.67 -0.28 -0.19
N GLY A 89 -16.73 1.01 -0.55
CA GLY A 89 -17.89 1.86 -0.34
C GLY A 89 -18.24 1.99 1.15
N ASP A 90 -19.45 1.55 1.53
CA ASP A 90 -19.91 1.55 2.92
C ASP A 90 -19.62 0.22 3.66
N GLN A 91 -19.04 -0.77 2.99
CA GLN A 91 -18.76 -2.08 3.57
C GLN A 91 -17.32 -2.15 4.09
N ILE A 92 -17.16 -2.87 5.20
CA ILE A 92 -15.86 -3.20 5.77
C ILE A 92 -15.77 -4.67 6.16
N VAL A 93 -14.63 -5.27 5.85
CA VAL A 93 -14.23 -6.60 6.29
C VAL A 93 -12.92 -6.50 7.05
N VAL A 94 -12.93 -6.92 8.31
CA VAL A 94 -11.73 -7.05 9.14
C VAL A 94 -11.53 -8.53 9.41
N GLN A 95 -10.46 -9.09 8.88
CA GLN A 95 -10.17 -10.50 9.01
C GLN A 95 -8.82 -10.75 9.69
N LEU A 96 -8.86 -11.63 10.67
CA LEU A 96 -7.69 -12.26 11.28
C LEU A 96 -7.77 -13.75 10.95
N GLY A 97 -6.76 -14.24 10.27
CA GLY A 97 -6.66 -15.64 9.85
C GLY A 97 -6.32 -16.55 11.02
N ASN A 98 -6.56 -17.85 10.85
CA ASN A 98 -6.22 -18.82 11.88
C ASN A 98 -4.68 -18.99 11.95
N LEU A 99 -4.08 -18.62 13.08
CA LEU A 99 -2.64 -18.82 13.35
C LEU A 99 -2.34 -20.28 13.79
N THR A 100 -2.96 -21.27 13.16
CA THR A 100 -2.89 -22.68 13.59
C THR A 100 -1.52 -23.35 13.45
N THR A 101 -0.52 -22.70 12.84
CA THR A 101 0.75 -23.39 12.58
C THR A 101 1.78 -23.23 13.70
N PHE A 102 1.77 -22.19 14.52
CA PHE A 102 2.73 -22.06 15.62
C PHE A 102 2.14 -21.28 16.78
N GLY A 103 1.77 -22.01 17.85
CA GLY A 103 1.09 -21.47 19.00
C GLY A 103 1.82 -20.29 19.64
N TYR A 104 1.12 -19.17 19.75
CA TYR A 104 1.11 -18.26 20.90
C TYR A 104 -0.27 -17.56 20.90
N ASN A 105 -1.13 -17.94 21.85
CA ASN A 105 -2.37 -17.26 22.27
C ASN A 105 -3.70 -17.47 21.49
N GLY A 106 -3.85 -18.49 20.64
CA GLY A 106 -5.20 -19.03 20.32
C GLY A 106 -6.22 -18.05 19.70
N VAL A 107 -5.80 -17.09 18.89
CA VAL A 107 -6.74 -16.30 18.08
C VAL A 107 -7.18 -17.18 16.90
N GLY A 108 -8.22 -17.97 17.12
CA GLY A 108 -8.96 -18.60 16.02
C GLY A 108 -9.40 -17.53 15.01
N GLY A 109 -9.59 -17.91 13.75
CA GLY A 109 -9.90 -16.94 12.71
C GLY A 109 -11.16 -16.13 13.03
N ILE A 110 -11.03 -14.81 13.16
CA ILE A 110 -12.15 -13.89 13.41
C ILE A 110 -12.39 -13.06 12.15
N THR A 111 -13.67 -12.86 11.82
CA THR A 111 -14.06 -11.99 10.71
C THR A 111 -15.18 -11.05 11.15
N TYR A 112 -14.90 -9.75 11.19
CA TYR A 112 -15.92 -8.72 11.31
C TYR A 112 -16.30 -8.29 9.90
N LYS A 113 -17.55 -8.54 9.51
CA LYS A 113 -18.15 -7.93 8.32
C LYS A 113 -19.15 -6.89 8.79
N GLY A 114 -19.13 -5.68 8.26
CA GLY A 114 -19.95 -4.61 8.79
C GLY A 114 -20.17 -3.45 7.84
N ARG A 115 -20.95 -2.47 8.29
CA ARG A 115 -21.17 -1.21 7.58
C ARG A 115 -20.53 -0.04 8.30
N ILE A 116 -19.81 0.77 7.55
CA ILE A 116 -19.22 2.02 7.99
C ILE A 116 -20.35 3.00 8.34
N GLN A 117 -20.23 3.60 9.51
CA GLN A 117 -21.13 4.64 10.02
C GLN A 117 -20.50 6.03 9.84
N ASP A 118 -19.19 6.10 9.98
CA ASP A 118 -18.41 7.32 9.87
C ASP A 118 -17.00 6.98 9.40
N LEU A 119 -16.47 7.77 8.47
CA LEU A 119 -15.10 7.67 7.98
C LEU A 119 -14.54 9.08 7.84
N GLU A 120 -13.56 9.39 8.67
CA GLU A 120 -12.88 10.68 8.69
C GLU A 120 -11.44 10.49 8.22
N VAL A 121 -11.02 11.21 7.19
CA VAL A 121 -9.64 11.19 6.66
C VAL A 121 -9.00 12.56 6.87
N ASN A 122 -7.79 12.57 7.41
CA ASN A 122 -7.00 13.76 7.64
C ASN A 122 -5.58 13.58 7.11
N GLU A 123 -4.99 14.62 6.54
CA GLU A 123 -3.56 14.64 6.25
C GLU A 123 -2.75 14.62 7.55
N SER A 124 -1.64 13.89 7.55
CA SER A 124 -0.76 13.79 8.71
C SER A 124 -0.10 15.15 8.99
N LYS A 125 -0.26 15.67 10.20
CA LYS A 125 0.34 16.96 10.57
C LYS A 125 1.87 16.88 10.55
N GLY A 126 2.51 17.70 9.73
CA GLY A 126 3.97 17.88 9.72
C GLY A 126 4.77 16.77 9.01
N ARG A 127 4.11 15.81 8.35
CA ARG A 127 4.75 14.81 7.51
C ARG A 127 3.83 14.39 6.38
N SER A 128 4.41 13.84 5.32
CA SER A 128 3.60 13.15 4.33
C SER A 128 2.88 11.94 4.94
N GLY A 129 1.65 11.70 4.50
CA GLY A 129 0.81 10.60 4.93
C GLY A 129 -0.60 11.03 5.33
N PHE A 130 -1.43 10.04 5.69
CA PHE A 130 -2.83 10.22 6.05
C PHE A 130 -3.15 9.50 7.34
N THR A 131 -4.11 10.03 8.09
CA THR A 131 -4.75 9.33 9.19
C THR A 131 -6.21 9.14 8.84
N ALA A 132 -6.76 7.98 9.16
CA ALA A 132 -8.19 7.73 8.99
C ALA A 132 -8.80 7.15 10.25
N LYS A 133 -10.05 7.53 10.53
CA LYS A 133 -10.84 7.00 11.63
C LYS A 133 -12.13 6.43 11.04
N VAL A 134 -12.30 5.12 11.16
CA VAL A 134 -13.47 4.41 10.64
C VAL A 134 -14.27 3.84 11.80
N VAL A 135 -15.52 4.26 11.91
CA VAL A 135 -16.50 3.73 12.86
C VAL A 135 -17.43 2.81 12.09
N PHE A 136 -17.65 1.59 12.56
CA PHE A 136 -18.52 0.64 11.87
C PHE A 136 -19.25 -0.30 12.81
N ASN A 137 -20.40 -0.78 12.36
CA ASN A 137 -21.18 -1.79 13.07
C ASN A 137 -21.09 -3.12 12.33
N SER A 138 -20.95 -4.22 13.07
CA SER A 138 -20.95 -5.58 12.51
C SER A 138 -22.00 -6.42 13.23
N PRO A 139 -22.84 -7.20 12.53
CA PRO A 139 -23.80 -8.09 13.18
C PRO A 139 -23.15 -9.21 14.02
N ASN A 140 -21.83 -9.42 13.90
CA ASN A 140 -21.08 -10.43 14.65
C ASN A 140 -20.59 -9.95 16.03
N THR A 141 -20.94 -8.73 16.43
CA THR A 141 -20.52 -8.10 17.69
C THR A 141 -21.58 -7.13 18.19
N ILE A 142 -21.68 -7.00 19.51
CA ILE A 142 -22.61 -6.05 20.15
C ILE A 142 -22.05 -4.62 20.22
N ASN A 143 -20.73 -4.45 20.12
CA ASN A 143 -20.11 -3.13 20.21
C ASN A 143 -19.89 -2.54 18.82
N THR A 144 -20.09 -1.22 18.70
CA THR A 144 -19.53 -0.45 17.59
C THR A 144 -18.01 -0.60 17.59
N ALA A 145 -17.46 -0.92 16.42
CA ALA A 145 -16.04 -1.07 16.21
C ALA A 145 -15.42 0.23 15.70
N LEU A 146 -14.16 0.45 16.10
CA LEU A 146 -13.35 1.59 15.70
C LEU A 146 -12.04 1.09 15.10
N LEU A 147 -11.72 1.57 13.91
CA LEU A 147 -10.45 1.38 13.24
C LEU A 147 -9.76 2.73 13.09
N ARG A 148 -8.52 2.85 13.56
CA ARG A 148 -7.66 4.01 13.31
C ARG A 148 -6.51 3.60 12.39
N LEU A 149 -6.34 4.32 11.30
CA LEU A 149 -5.28 4.13 10.32
C LEU A 149 -4.27 5.26 10.43
N ASP A 150 -2.99 4.88 10.32
CA ASP A 150 -1.88 5.78 10.08
C ASP A 150 -1.15 5.25 8.84
N VAL A 151 -1.22 6.02 7.75
CA VAL A 151 -0.69 5.67 6.43
C VAL A 151 0.47 6.60 6.10
N ASN A 152 1.60 6.03 5.69
CA ASN A 152 2.80 6.76 5.30
C ASN A 152 3.43 6.10 4.07
N GLY A 153 3.23 6.71 2.90
CA GLY A 153 3.52 6.05 1.63
C GLY A 153 2.71 4.76 1.51
N ASP A 154 3.39 3.65 1.21
CA ASP A 154 2.81 2.31 1.07
C ASP A 154 2.57 1.61 2.42
N ASN A 155 3.17 2.10 3.50
CA ASN A 155 3.09 1.50 4.82
C ASN A 155 1.87 1.99 5.58
N VAL A 156 1.22 1.08 6.29
CA VAL A 156 0.05 1.40 7.12
C VAL A 156 0.07 0.67 8.45
N SER A 157 -0.38 1.37 9.49
CA SER A 157 -0.67 0.85 10.81
C SER A 157 -2.16 1.00 11.12
N ALA A 158 -2.86 -0.13 11.25
CA ALA A 158 -4.24 -0.19 11.70
C ALA A 158 -4.34 -0.54 13.18
N ARG A 159 -5.01 0.29 13.97
CA ARG A 159 -5.42 -0.04 15.33
C ARG A 159 -6.92 -0.30 15.36
N PHE A 160 -7.30 -1.51 15.74
CA PHE A 160 -8.68 -1.92 15.90
C PHE A 160 -9.10 -1.92 17.37
N ILE A 161 -10.34 -1.52 17.62
CA ILE A 161 -10.95 -1.49 18.94
C ILE A 161 -12.41 -1.96 18.80
N ASN A 162 -12.77 -3.02 19.51
CA ASN A 162 -14.14 -3.47 19.69
C ASN A 162 -14.31 -3.96 21.13
N GLY A 163 -14.81 -3.08 22.01
CA GLY A 163 -14.85 -3.35 23.45
C GLY A 163 -13.44 -3.64 24.03
N SER A 164 -13.29 -4.80 24.67
CA SER A 164 -12.01 -5.28 25.19
C SER A 164 -11.04 -5.76 24.10
N ASN A 165 -11.56 -6.18 22.94
CA ASN A 165 -10.73 -6.66 21.85
C ASN A 165 -10.01 -5.48 21.17
N GLN A 166 -8.70 -5.45 21.33
CA GLN A 166 -7.84 -4.40 20.79
C GLN A 166 -6.57 -5.01 20.22
N TRP A 167 -6.19 -4.55 19.03
CA TRP A 167 -4.97 -5.00 18.38
C TRP A 167 -4.47 -3.96 17.39
N VAL A 168 -3.20 -4.14 16.98
CA VAL A 168 -2.54 -3.38 15.94
C VAL A 168 -2.08 -4.33 14.84
N MET A 169 -2.34 -3.97 13.59
CA MET A 169 -1.85 -4.65 12.41
C MET A 169 -1.02 -3.67 11.59
N ARG A 170 0.14 -4.10 11.10
CA ARG A 170 0.97 -3.31 10.20
C ARG A 170 1.27 -4.06 8.93
N GLY A 171 1.34 -3.34 7.83
CA GLY A 171 1.74 -3.87 6.55
C GLY A 171 1.59 -2.80 5.48
N TYR A 172 1.04 -3.18 4.34
CA TYR A 172 0.93 -2.29 3.19
C TYR A 172 -0.50 -2.07 2.73
N PHE A 173 -0.66 -1.01 1.96
CA PHE A 173 -1.92 -0.55 1.40
C PHE A 173 -2.00 -0.88 -0.10
N GLU A 174 -3.17 -1.29 -0.56
CA GLU A 174 -3.50 -1.48 -1.98
C GLU A 174 -4.98 -1.13 -2.23
N ARG A 175 -5.36 -0.87 -3.48
CA ARG A 175 -6.77 -0.66 -3.84
C ARG A 175 -7.55 -1.96 -3.67
N THR A 176 -8.72 -1.92 -3.04
CA THR A 176 -9.54 -3.14 -2.88
C THR A 176 -9.96 -3.73 -4.23
N SER A 177 -10.22 -2.90 -5.23
CA SER A 177 -10.47 -3.33 -6.62
C SER A 177 -9.32 -4.08 -7.28
N GLU A 178 -8.10 -3.95 -6.76
CA GLU A 178 -6.87 -4.61 -7.26
C GLU A 178 -6.43 -5.77 -6.34
N SER A 179 -7.10 -5.95 -5.21
CA SER A 179 -6.73 -6.90 -4.16
C SER A 179 -7.19 -8.33 -4.43
N ASN A 180 -6.25 -9.28 -4.28
CA ASN A 180 -6.56 -10.71 -4.20
C ASN A 180 -6.61 -11.14 -2.72
N ILE A 181 -7.78 -11.00 -2.09
CA ILE A 181 -8.01 -11.37 -0.68
C ILE A 181 -8.93 -12.58 -0.51
N PHE A 182 -8.62 -13.42 0.47
CA PHE A 182 -9.47 -14.57 0.83
C PHE A 182 -10.33 -14.24 2.06
N VAL A 183 -11.63 -14.06 1.85
CA VAL A 183 -12.57 -13.78 2.94
C VAL A 183 -13.16 -15.08 3.51
N SER A 184 -12.89 -15.38 4.78
CA SER A 184 -13.50 -16.51 5.48
C SER A 184 -14.92 -16.17 5.96
N THR A 185 -15.81 -17.17 6.03
CA THR A 185 -17.18 -17.06 6.55
C THR A 185 -17.34 -17.63 7.98
N ASN A 186 -16.26 -17.72 8.76
CA ASN A 186 -16.30 -18.27 10.11
C ASN A 186 -17.31 -17.52 11.02
N ARG A 187 -18.26 -18.27 11.57
CA ARG A 187 -19.33 -17.80 12.50
C ARG A 187 -18.89 -17.86 13.96
N THR A 188 -17.61 -17.68 14.26
CA THR A 188 -17.15 -17.67 15.65
C THR A 188 -17.38 -16.27 16.21
N THR A 189 -18.43 -16.14 17.02
CA THR A 189 -18.78 -14.95 17.81
C THR A 189 -17.54 -14.32 18.41
N GLY A 190 -17.33 -13.02 18.18
CA GLY A 190 -16.15 -12.25 18.61
C GLY A 190 -16.08 -12.00 20.11
N LEU A 191 -16.22 -13.06 20.91
CA LEU A 191 -15.94 -13.11 22.34
C LEU A 191 -14.61 -13.86 22.50
N ILE A 192 -13.55 -13.10 22.74
CA ILE A 192 -12.34 -13.62 23.39
C ILE A 192 -12.24 -12.86 24.72
N PHE A 193 -12.09 -13.64 25.80
CA PHE A 193 -11.99 -13.22 27.20
C PHE A 193 -10.95 -12.10 27.43
#